data_AF-A0A966YFU7-F1
#
_entry.id   AF-A0A966YFU7-F1
#
_cell.length_a   1.000
_cell.length_b   1.000
_cell.length_c   1.000
_cell.angle_alpha   90.00
_cell.angle_beta   90.00
_cell.angle_gamma   90.00
#
_symmetry.space_group_name_H-M   'P 1'
#
loop_
_entity.id
_entity.type
_entity.pdbx_description
1 polymer ?
#
loop_
_entity_poly.entity_id
_entity_poly.type
_entity_poly.pdbx_seq_one_letter_code
_entity_poly.pdbx_strand_id
1 'polypeptide(L)'
;MASNSASTTATPPLSIERESRLLLWLRTTTASHLIGTMLTQARLRVALVVLLSVIFWVALFGLFFEAFTFIDSMHAEVISLLFNVFFSSLMVMMVFSTGILMYGGLYTSEEAKLLLTCPLRPEAIHAHKFQEALWFSSWGFVLLGSPMLVSYGIVRDAPWTFFVMLLPFMVSFVVIPATVGSILCMLIVAGLPRLRVHAISISIGIVSLGLIWTVWTTLQSTQSETMTVAWFEETLSRLTMTEQKTLPSWWLSSGLLDSSLRGETPAQTWASTVESLKFLGLLIANALLLNLIAGWVARWCYRAGYSHLQAEIPQRRQRKISWFDNLLAHSGPRWGSPLRLLLVKDLQIFRRDATQWSQFMIFFGLLGLYFFNLKSFNYTHAYASIIGYLNLAVVGLILSTFTTRFVFPSISLEGRRFWILGLLPVSRDHIVWSKFLFAFGGGLLPCLGLVVLS
;
A
#
# COMPACT_ATOMS: atom_id res chain seq x y z
N MET A 1 51.05 -47.08 -9.30
CA MET A 1 50.69 -45.67 -9.05
C MET A 1 49.89 -45.17 -10.24
N ALA A 2 48.56 -45.28 -10.19
CA ALA A 2 47.66 -44.68 -11.18
C ALA A 2 46.78 -43.69 -10.42
N SER A 3 47.14 -42.41 -10.50
CA SER A 3 46.37 -41.31 -9.92
C SER A 3 45.17 -41.03 -10.83
N ASN A 4 44.01 -41.60 -10.51
CA ASN A 4 42.73 -41.13 -11.03
C ASN A 4 42.45 -39.74 -10.44
N SER A 5 42.89 -38.69 -11.13
CA SER A 5 42.40 -37.33 -10.89
C SER A 5 40.95 -37.27 -11.35
N ALA A 6 40.03 -37.64 -10.47
CA ALA A 6 38.62 -37.34 -10.61
C ALA A 6 38.49 -35.81 -10.70
N SER A 7 38.30 -35.31 -11.92
CA SER A 7 37.86 -33.95 -12.14
C SER A 7 36.49 -33.81 -11.47
N THR A 8 36.46 -33.14 -10.32
CA THR A 8 35.23 -32.63 -9.72
C THR A 8 34.58 -31.70 -10.73
N THR A 9 33.74 -32.26 -11.58
CA THR A 9 32.86 -31.54 -12.49
C THR A 9 31.83 -30.84 -11.61
N ALA A 10 32.14 -29.60 -11.22
CA ALA A 10 31.18 -28.75 -10.54
C ALA A 10 29.91 -28.74 -11.39
N THR A 11 28.80 -29.22 -10.82
CA THR A 11 27.50 -29.24 -11.51
C THR A 11 27.22 -27.82 -12.01
N PRO A 12 27.00 -27.63 -13.32
CA PRO A 12 26.77 -26.31 -13.86
C PRO A 12 25.54 -25.69 -13.16
N PRO A 13 25.56 -24.38 -12.86
CA PRO A 13 24.38 -23.72 -12.33
C PRO A 13 23.21 -23.95 -13.28
N LEU A 14 22.01 -24.08 -12.71
CA LEU A 14 20.80 -24.27 -13.49
C LEU A 14 20.66 -23.16 -14.56
N SER A 15 20.04 -23.51 -15.69
CA SER A 15 19.68 -22.50 -16.68
C SER A 15 18.61 -21.58 -16.10
N ILE A 16 18.59 -20.31 -16.52
CA ILE A 16 17.63 -19.30 -16.05
C ILE A 16 16.19 -19.80 -16.18
N GLU A 17 15.89 -20.50 -17.27
CA GLU A 17 14.56 -21.06 -17.53
C GLU A 17 14.19 -22.21 -16.59
N ARG A 18 15.17 -23.03 -16.17
CA ARG A 18 14.92 -24.08 -15.18
C ARG A 18 14.74 -23.49 -13.79
N GLU A 19 15.53 -22.48 -13.43
CA GLU A 19 15.37 -21.73 -12.17
C GLU A 19 13.98 -21.09 -12.08
N SER A 20 13.56 -20.38 -13.13
CA SER A 20 12.25 -19.72 -13.16
C SER A 20 11.09 -20.72 -13.10
N ARG A 21 11.16 -21.84 -13.83
CA ARG A 21 10.15 -22.91 -13.76
C ARG A 21 10.05 -23.52 -12.36
N LEU A 22 11.18 -23.76 -11.69
CA LEU A 22 11.18 -24.30 -10.32
C LEU A 22 10.56 -23.31 -9.32
N LEU A 23 10.88 -22.03 -9.41
CA LEU A 23 10.29 -20.99 -8.55
C LEU A 23 8.80 -20.80 -8.82
N LEU A 24 8.38 -20.82 -10.09
CA LEU A 24 6.95 -20.82 -10.47
C LEU A 24 6.22 -22.05 -9.95
N TRP A 25 6.84 -23.23 -10.02
CA TRP A 25 6.27 -24.45 -9.46
C TRP A 25 6.15 -24.37 -7.93
N LEU A 26 7.17 -23.88 -7.23
CA LEU A 26 7.13 -23.61 -5.80
C LEU A 26 6.02 -22.60 -5.45
N ARG A 27 5.82 -21.56 -6.27
CA ARG A 27 4.77 -20.56 -6.04
C ARG A 27 3.36 -21.14 -6.26
N THR A 28 3.17 -21.90 -7.33
CA THR A 28 1.86 -22.50 -7.65
C THR A 28 1.47 -23.58 -6.63
N THR A 29 2.43 -24.38 -6.16
CA THR A 29 2.22 -25.36 -5.08
C THR A 29 1.90 -24.67 -3.75
N THR A 30 2.67 -23.67 -3.33
CA THR A 30 2.36 -22.91 -2.10
C THR A 30 1.01 -22.19 -2.19
N ALA A 31 0.70 -21.56 -3.32
CA ALA A 31 -0.58 -20.89 -3.54
C ALA A 31 -1.75 -21.88 -3.52
N SER A 32 -1.65 -23.03 -4.20
CA SER A 32 -2.71 -24.03 -4.20
C SER A 32 -2.96 -24.63 -2.83
N HIS A 33 -1.91 -24.91 -2.05
CA HIS A 33 -2.05 -25.34 -0.66
C HIS A 33 -2.66 -24.26 0.23
N LEU A 34 -2.28 -22.99 0.06
CA LEU A 34 -2.84 -21.87 0.81
C LEU A 34 -4.32 -21.66 0.49
N ILE A 35 -4.70 -21.72 -0.79
CA ILE A 35 -6.10 -21.64 -1.22
C ILE A 35 -6.90 -22.83 -0.68
N GLY A 36 -6.37 -24.05 -0.80
CA GLY A 36 -7.01 -25.27 -0.28
C GLY A 36 -7.22 -25.24 1.22
N THR A 37 -6.23 -24.77 1.98
CA THR A 37 -6.36 -24.59 3.45
C THR A 37 -7.35 -23.49 3.81
N MET A 38 -7.36 -22.36 3.08
CA MET A 38 -8.35 -21.29 3.31
C MET A 38 -9.79 -21.75 3.01
N LEU A 39 -10.00 -22.51 1.95
CA LEU A 39 -11.32 -23.04 1.56
C LEU A 39 -11.81 -24.17 2.47
N THR A 40 -10.92 -24.89 3.14
CA THR A 40 -11.30 -25.98 4.05
C THR A 40 -11.49 -25.49 5.48
N GLN A 41 -10.55 -24.69 6.00
CA GLN A 41 -10.52 -24.29 7.40
C GLN A 41 -11.13 -22.90 7.66
N ALA A 42 -11.14 -22.00 6.66
CA ALA A 42 -11.52 -20.60 6.84
C ALA A 42 -12.67 -20.15 5.91
N ARG A 43 -13.61 -21.07 5.61
CA ARG A 43 -14.75 -20.83 4.70
C ARG A 43 -15.49 -19.52 4.96
N LEU A 44 -15.82 -19.25 6.22
CA LEU A 44 -16.53 -18.03 6.61
C LEU A 44 -15.70 -16.78 6.34
N ARG A 45 -14.39 -16.81 6.59
CA ARG A 45 -13.48 -15.68 6.32
C ARG A 45 -13.39 -15.41 4.81
N VAL A 46 -13.22 -16.46 4.01
CA VAL A 46 -13.14 -16.32 2.54
C VAL A 46 -14.46 -15.79 1.98
N ALA A 47 -15.59 -16.37 2.40
CA ALA A 47 -16.91 -15.93 1.98
C ALA A 47 -17.18 -14.47 2.36
N LEU A 48 -16.81 -14.06 3.58
CA LEU A 48 -16.98 -12.68 4.04
C LEU A 48 -16.10 -11.70 3.26
N VAL A 49 -14.84 -12.04 2.97
CA VAL A 49 -13.96 -11.20 2.15
C VAL A 49 -14.53 -11.05 0.74
N VAL A 50 -14.92 -12.14 0.09
CA VAL A 50 -15.51 -12.11 -1.25
C VAL A 50 -16.81 -11.29 -1.26
N LEU A 51 -17.70 -11.52 -0.31
CA LEU A 51 -18.97 -10.79 -0.19
C LEU A 51 -18.73 -9.29 -0.01
N LEU A 52 -17.86 -8.90 0.92
CA LEU A 52 -17.54 -7.49 1.16
C LEU A 52 -16.87 -6.83 -0.05
N SER A 53 -15.95 -7.53 -0.73
CA SER A 53 -15.33 -7.04 -1.96
C SER A 53 -16.36 -6.83 -3.07
N VAL A 54 -17.32 -7.75 -3.23
CA VAL A 54 -18.41 -7.60 -4.22
C VAL A 54 -19.33 -6.44 -3.85
N ILE A 55 -19.78 -6.34 -2.60
CA ILE A 55 -20.63 -5.23 -2.14
C ILE A 55 -19.92 -3.89 -2.37
N PHE A 56 -18.65 -3.79 -1.99
CA PHE A 56 -17.86 -2.58 -2.18
C PHE A 56 -17.69 -2.24 -3.67
N TRP A 57 -17.41 -3.24 -4.51
CA TRP A 57 -17.28 -3.04 -5.96
C TRP A 57 -18.58 -2.53 -6.58
N VAL A 58 -19.73 -3.11 -6.22
CA VAL A 58 -21.05 -2.70 -6.70
C VAL A 58 -21.41 -1.29 -6.21
N ALA A 59 -21.12 -0.98 -4.95
CA ALA A 59 -21.36 0.35 -4.39
C ALA A 59 -20.51 1.43 -5.09
N LEU A 60 -19.22 1.15 -5.32
CA LEU A 60 -18.36 2.04 -6.09
C LEU A 60 -18.83 2.20 -7.54
N PHE A 61 -19.23 1.11 -8.17
CA PHE A 61 -19.78 1.14 -9.53
C PHE A 61 -21.01 2.05 -9.60
N GLY A 62 -21.95 1.92 -8.66
CA GLY A 62 -23.13 2.79 -8.61
C GLY A 62 -22.78 4.26 -8.43
N LEU A 63 -21.83 4.58 -7.54
CA LEU A 63 -21.35 5.94 -7.31
C LEU A 63 -20.71 6.53 -8.56
N PHE A 64 -19.79 5.79 -9.20
CA PHE A 64 -19.14 6.27 -10.42
C PHE A 64 -20.11 6.39 -11.59
N PHE A 65 -21.07 5.48 -11.72
CA PHE A 65 -22.11 5.55 -12.74
C PHE A 65 -22.92 6.84 -12.60
N GLU A 66 -23.42 7.14 -11.40
CA GLU A 66 -24.15 8.39 -11.14
C GLU A 66 -23.27 9.62 -11.40
N ALA A 67 -22.02 9.62 -10.92
CA ALA A 67 -21.07 10.70 -11.15
C ALA A 67 -20.81 10.96 -12.64
N PHE A 68 -20.62 9.93 -13.45
CA PHE A 68 -20.39 10.08 -14.88
C PHE A 68 -21.65 10.53 -15.62
N THR A 69 -22.84 10.05 -15.26
CA THR A 69 -24.10 10.53 -15.86
C THR A 69 -24.32 12.02 -15.56
N PHE A 70 -23.97 12.47 -14.35
CA PHE A 70 -24.02 13.89 -13.99
C PHE A 70 -23.02 14.72 -14.80
N ILE A 71 -21.78 14.25 -14.94
CA ILE A 71 -20.75 14.96 -15.73
C ILE A 71 -21.13 15.05 -17.21
N ASP A 72 -21.70 13.99 -17.78
CA ASP A 72 -22.11 13.97 -19.19
C ASP A 72 -23.22 15.00 -19.47
N SER A 73 -24.14 15.19 -18.52
CA SER A 73 -25.18 16.24 -18.63
C SER A 73 -24.61 17.66 -18.72
N MET A 74 -23.42 17.89 -18.15
CA MET A 74 -22.75 19.19 -18.10
C MET A 74 -21.87 19.46 -19.34
N HIS A 75 -21.75 18.54 -20.29
CA HIS A 75 -20.96 18.66 -21.54
C HIS A 75 -19.51 19.13 -21.34
N ALA A 76 -18.92 18.84 -20.18
CA ALA A 76 -17.58 19.29 -19.84
C ALA A 76 -16.55 18.20 -20.20
N GLU A 77 -15.51 18.55 -20.97
CA GLU A 77 -14.36 17.67 -21.27
C GLU A 77 -13.41 17.50 -20.06
N VAL A 78 -13.97 17.21 -18.88
CA VAL A 78 -13.23 17.08 -17.62
C VAL A 78 -12.78 15.62 -17.39
N ILE A 79 -13.33 14.67 -18.15
CA ILE A 79 -13.11 13.23 -17.94
C ILE A 79 -11.65 12.83 -18.17
N SER A 80 -11.01 13.34 -19.22
CA SER A 80 -9.60 13.05 -19.52
C SER A 80 -8.69 13.46 -18.36
N LEU A 81 -8.92 14.65 -17.81
CA LEU A 81 -8.19 15.14 -16.67
C LEU A 81 -8.47 14.31 -15.41
N LEU A 82 -9.74 13.97 -15.14
CA LEU A 82 -10.11 13.13 -13.99
C LEU A 82 -9.40 11.77 -14.04
N PHE A 83 -9.35 11.14 -15.22
CA PHE A 83 -8.67 9.86 -15.41
C PHE A 83 -7.16 10.01 -15.19
N ASN A 84 -6.55 11.04 -15.78
CA ASN A 84 -5.12 11.31 -15.62
C ASN A 84 -4.74 11.51 -14.15
N VAL A 85 -5.50 12.31 -13.42
CA VAL A 85 -5.28 12.60 -12.00
C VAL A 85 -5.48 11.35 -11.14
N PHE A 86 -6.55 10.61 -11.40
CA PHE A 86 -6.85 9.35 -10.71
C PHE A 86 -5.73 8.31 -10.91
N PHE A 87 -5.36 8.03 -12.16
CA PHE A 87 -4.34 7.04 -12.46
C PHE A 87 -2.94 7.47 -12.05
N SER A 88 -2.61 8.76 -12.13
CA SER A 88 -1.34 9.29 -11.60
C SER A 88 -1.25 9.14 -10.08
N SER A 89 -2.33 9.47 -9.36
CA SER A 89 -2.40 9.28 -7.90
C SER A 89 -2.22 7.80 -7.52
N LEU A 90 -2.92 6.90 -8.23
CA LEU A 90 -2.75 5.45 -8.03
C LEU A 90 -1.35 4.98 -8.38
N MET A 91 -0.74 5.51 -9.44
CA MET A 91 0.63 5.18 -9.84
C MET A 91 1.61 5.50 -8.70
N VAL A 92 1.55 6.71 -8.15
CA VAL A 92 2.41 7.13 -7.03
C VAL A 92 2.20 6.24 -5.81
N MET A 93 0.95 5.99 -5.43
CA MET A 93 0.63 5.11 -4.31
C MET A 93 1.18 3.68 -4.52
N MET A 94 1.05 3.15 -5.74
CA MET A 94 1.54 1.81 -6.11
C MET A 94 3.06 1.72 -6.09
N VAL A 95 3.79 2.78 -6.47
CA VAL A 95 5.26 2.82 -6.37
C VAL A 95 5.69 2.64 -4.92
N PHE A 96 5.10 3.42 -3.99
CA PHE A 96 5.43 3.32 -2.57
C PHE A 96 5.01 1.98 -1.95
N SER A 97 3.77 1.55 -2.22
CA SER A 97 3.22 0.28 -1.73
C SER A 97 4.10 -0.90 -2.14
N THR A 98 4.43 -0.97 -3.45
CA THR A 98 5.29 -2.05 -3.97
C THR A 98 6.71 -1.95 -3.42
N GLY A 99 7.27 -0.75 -3.26
CA GLY A 99 8.58 -0.56 -2.64
C GLY A 99 8.65 -1.09 -1.20
N ILE A 100 7.60 -0.89 -0.40
CA ILE A 100 7.50 -1.42 0.98
C ILE A 100 7.37 -2.94 0.97
N LEU A 101 6.51 -3.50 0.10
CA LEU A 101 6.34 -4.95 -0.04
C LEU A 101 7.63 -5.62 -0.49
N MET A 102 8.36 -5.00 -1.43
CA MET A 102 9.66 -5.50 -1.89
C MET A 102 10.71 -5.43 -0.80
N TYR A 103 10.73 -4.37 0.03
CA TYR A 103 11.64 -4.30 1.17
C TYR A 103 11.40 -5.45 2.15
N GLY A 104 10.12 -5.65 2.53
CA GLY A 104 9.71 -6.74 3.41
C GLY A 104 10.06 -8.11 2.82
N GLY A 105 9.73 -8.31 1.54
CA GLY A 105 9.93 -9.55 0.81
C GLY A 105 11.40 -9.91 0.58
N LEU A 106 12.25 -8.98 0.16
CA LEU A 106 13.64 -9.25 -0.23
C LEU A 106 14.66 -9.22 0.92
N TYR A 107 14.46 -8.36 1.91
CA TYR A 107 15.48 -8.09 2.93
C TYR A 107 15.12 -8.61 4.32
N THR A 108 13.84 -8.61 4.68
CA THR A 108 13.41 -8.99 6.04
C THR A 108 12.84 -10.40 6.15
N SER A 109 12.34 -10.97 5.05
CA SER A 109 11.63 -12.26 5.08
C SER A 109 12.57 -13.44 5.36
N GLU A 110 12.06 -14.44 6.09
CA GLU A 110 12.75 -15.72 6.31
C GLU A 110 12.92 -16.51 5.00
N GLU A 111 11.98 -16.37 4.06
CA GLU A 111 12.09 -17.00 2.75
C GLU A 111 13.25 -16.42 1.94
N ALA A 112 13.46 -15.09 1.96
CA ALA A 112 14.62 -14.49 1.30
C ALA A 112 15.95 -14.97 1.90
N LYS A 113 16.01 -15.15 3.24
CA LYS A 113 17.19 -15.75 3.90
C LYS A 113 17.46 -17.16 3.36
N LEU A 114 16.43 -17.99 3.26
CA LEU A 114 16.55 -19.35 2.72
C LEU A 114 17.00 -19.32 1.25
N LEU A 115 16.35 -18.52 0.40
CA LEU A 115 16.66 -18.44 -1.03
C LEU A 115 18.09 -17.96 -1.30
N LEU A 116 18.64 -17.10 -0.45
CA LEU A 116 20.04 -16.64 -0.53
C LEU A 116 21.05 -17.73 -0.17
N THR A 117 20.67 -18.75 0.59
CA THR A 117 21.53 -19.92 0.86
C THR A 117 21.52 -20.93 -0.28
N CYS A 118 20.51 -20.87 -1.15
CA CYS A 118 20.44 -21.70 -2.36
C CYS A 118 21.33 -21.12 -3.48
N PRO A 119 21.80 -21.96 -4.42
CA PRO A 119 22.60 -21.52 -5.58
C PRO A 119 21.71 -20.83 -6.65
N LEU A 120 20.89 -19.87 -6.24
CA LEU A 120 19.99 -19.10 -7.11
C LEU A 120 20.61 -17.75 -7.48
N ARG A 121 20.28 -17.29 -8.69
CA ARG A 121 20.70 -15.98 -9.17
C ARG A 121 19.89 -14.86 -8.50
N PRO A 122 20.50 -13.70 -8.19
CA PRO A 122 19.80 -12.54 -7.61
C PRO A 122 18.54 -12.13 -8.39
N GLU A 123 18.58 -12.22 -9.72
CA GLU A 123 17.48 -11.84 -10.61
C GLU A 123 16.30 -12.80 -10.50
N ALA A 124 16.56 -14.11 -10.30
CA ALA A 124 15.52 -15.11 -10.12
C ALA A 124 14.80 -14.92 -8.78
N ILE A 125 15.56 -14.63 -7.72
CA ILE A 125 15.00 -14.31 -6.39
C ILE A 125 14.17 -13.03 -6.47
N HIS A 126 14.70 -11.99 -7.13
CA HIS A 126 13.98 -10.74 -7.38
C HIS A 126 12.68 -10.99 -8.15
N ALA A 127 12.70 -11.71 -9.27
CA ALA A 127 11.52 -11.98 -10.08
C ALA A 127 10.44 -12.74 -9.30
N HIS A 128 10.84 -13.75 -8.50
CA HIS A 128 9.92 -14.52 -7.65
C HIS A 128 9.24 -13.63 -6.60
N LYS A 129 10.02 -12.78 -5.91
CA LYS A 129 9.48 -11.85 -4.90
C LYS A 129 8.72 -10.68 -5.51
N PHE A 130 9.10 -10.26 -6.72
CA PHE A 130 8.43 -9.20 -7.46
C PHE A 130 7.02 -9.62 -7.88
N GLN A 131 6.83 -10.85 -8.36
CA GLN A 131 5.49 -11.38 -8.67
C GLN A 131 4.58 -11.35 -7.43
N GLU A 132 5.11 -11.76 -6.28
CA GLU A 132 4.38 -11.68 -5.00
C GLU A 132 3.97 -10.23 -4.67
N ALA A 133 4.91 -9.29 -4.72
CA ALA A 133 4.63 -7.89 -4.44
C ALA A 133 3.65 -7.27 -5.45
N LEU A 134 3.75 -7.63 -6.74
CA LEU A 134 2.86 -7.17 -7.80
C LEU A 134 1.41 -7.58 -7.52
N TRP A 135 1.17 -8.85 -7.17
CA TRP A 135 -0.17 -9.33 -6.81
C TRP A 135 -0.71 -8.63 -5.56
N PHE A 136 0.10 -8.49 -4.51
CA PHE A 136 -0.34 -7.86 -3.26
C PHE A 136 -0.48 -6.33 -3.33
N SER A 137 0.19 -5.66 -4.27
CA SER A 137 0.04 -4.22 -4.48
C SER A 137 -1.15 -3.88 -5.39
N SER A 138 -1.43 -4.76 -6.37
CA SER A 138 -2.40 -4.48 -7.43
C SER A 138 -3.89 -4.65 -7.05
N TRP A 139 -4.21 -5.41 -6.01
CA TRP A 139 -5.63 -5.71 -5.68
C TRP A 139 -6.47 -4.45 -5.46
N GLY A 140 -5.93 -3.43 -4.78
CA GLY A 140 -6.64 -2.17 -4.53
C GLY A 140 -6.86 -1.37 -5.81
N PHE A 141 -5.87 -1.36 -6.71
CA PHE A 141 -6.01 -0.75 -8.03
C PHE A 141 -7.10 -1.44 -8.87
N VAL A 142 -7.14 -2.77 -8.88
CA VAL A 142 -8.18 -3.51 -9.62
C VAL A 142 -9.56 -3.23 -9.03
N LEU A 143 -9.66 -3.27 -7.71
CA LEU A 143 -10.93 -3.13 -6.99
C LEU A 143 -11.50 -1.70 -7.08
N LEU A 144 -10.65 -0.66 -7.15
CA LEU A 144 -11.05 0.74 -7.32
C LEU A 144 -11.19 1.16 -8.80
N GLY A 145 -10.23 0.75 -9.64
CA GLY A 145 -10.14 1.17 -11.04
C GLY A 145 -11.11 0.43 -11.97
N SER A 146 -11.37 -0.86 -11.74
CA SER A 146 -12.31 -1.60 -12.59
C SER A 146 -13.75 -1.10 -12.54
N PRO A 147 -14.40 -0.83 -11.39
CA PRO A 147 -15.77 -0.33 -11.39
C PRO A 147 -15.88 1.05 -12.06
N MET A 148 -14.88 1.92 -11.86
CA MET A 148 -14.81 3.24 -12.51
C MET A 148 -14.74 3.14 -14.03
N LEU A 149 -13.86 2.27 -14.55
CA LEU A 149 -13.71 2.10 -16.00
C LEU A 149 -14.91 1.41 -16.64
N VAL A 150 -15.51 0.42 -15.95
CA VAL A 150 -16.72 -0.26 -16.43
C VAL A 150 -17.91 0.70 -16.43
N SER A 151 -18.09 1.52 -15.39
CA SER A 151 -19.16 2.53 -15.36
C SER A 151 -19.00 3.56 -16.47
N TYR A 152 -17.76 4.01 -16.73
CA TYR A 152 -17.49 4.94 -17.82
C TYR A 152 -17.83 4.35 -19.19
N GLY A 153 -17.43 3.10 -19.45
CA GLY A 153 -17.75 2.41 -20.70
C GLY A 153 -19.25 2.24 -20.94
N ILE A 154 -20.03 2.03 -19.88
CA ILE A 154 -21.50 1.92 -19.98
C ILE A 154 -22.14 3.29 -20.23
N VAL A 155 -21.73 4.34 -19.51
CA VAL A 155 -22.31 5.69 -19.67
C VAL A 155 -22.03 6.27 -21.06
N ARG A 156 -20.88 5.96 -21.66
CA ARG A 156 -20.50 6.41 -23.01
C ARG A 156 -20.96 5.49 -24.14
N ASP A 157 -21.76 4.47 -23.87
CA ASP A 157 -22.18 3.45 -24.85
C ASP A 157 -20.99 2.88 -25.65
N ALA A 158 -19.89 2.58 -24.94
CA ALA A 158 -18.64 2.17 -25.54
C ALA A 158 -18.75 0.81 -26.26
N PRO A 159 -18.00 0.59 -27.35
CA PRO A 159 -18.01 -0.69 -28.05
C PRO A 159 -17.50 -1.84 -27.17
N TRP A 160 -17.90 -3.08 -27.46
CA TRP A 160 -17.42 -4.27 -26.73
C TRP A 160 -15.89 -4.39 -26.67
N THR A 161 -15.18 -3.87 -27.68
CA THR A 161 -13.71 -3.82 -27.72
C THR A 161 -13.10 -3.10 -26.53
N PHE A 162 -13.76 -2.05 -26.01
CA PHE A 162 -13.33 -1.33 -24.80
C PHE A 162 -13.22 -2.27 -23.59
N PHE A 163 -14.26 -3.07 -23.33
CA PHE A 163 -14.29 -3.98 -22.16
C PHE A 163 -13.25 -5.09 -22.25
N VAL A 164 -12.92 -5.55 -23.46
CA VAL A 164 -11.85 -6.54 -23.68
C VAL A 164 -10.48 -5.89 -23.49
N MET A 165 -10.26 -4.68 -24.00
CA MET A 165 -8.98 -3.95 -23.90
C MET A 165 -8.69 -3.48 -22.47
N LEU A 166 -9.72 -3.24 -21.66
CA LEU A 166 -9.59 -2.80 -20.26
C LEU A 166 -8.63 -3.69 -19.45
N LEU A 167 -8.75 -5.02 -19.57
CA LEU A 167 -7.92 -5.95 -18.79
C LEU A 167 -6.42 -5.87 -19.17
N PRO A 168 -6.01 -5.97 -20.45
CA PRO A 168 -4.62 -5.73 -20.87
C PRO A 168 -4.06 -4.37 -20.43
N PHE A 169 -4.87 -3.30 -20.51
CA PHE A 169 -4.45 -1.96 -20.09
C PHE A 169 -4.16 -1.91 -18.59
N MET A 170 -5.06 -2.45 -17.76
CA MET A 170 -4.88 -2.52 -16.32
C MET A 170 -3.63 -3.33 -15.95
N VAL A 171 -3.45 -4.51 -16.53
CA VAL A 171 -2.28 -5.36 -16.24
C VAL A 171 -0.98 -4.66 -16.64
N SER A 172 -0.92 -4.09 -17.84
CA SER A 172 0.29 -3.43 -18.35
C SER A 172 0.64 -2.20 -17.53
N PHE A 173 -0.37 -1.40 -17.16
CA PHE A 173 -0.18 -0.22 -16.33
C PHE A 173 0.36 -0.58 -14.95
N VAL A 174 -0.17 -1.61 -14.29
CA VAL A 174 0.21 -2.01 -12.92
C VAL A 174 1.68 -2.41 -12.81
N VAL A 175 2.24 -3.04 -13.84
CA VAL A 175 3.64 -3.49 -13.86
C VAL A 175 4.62 -2.31 -13.80
N ILE A 176 4.27 -1.16 -14.39
CA ILE A 176 5.14 0.01 -14.47
C ILE A 176 5.46 0.61 -13.08
N PRO A 177 4.49 1.09 -12.27
CA PRO A 177 4.78 1.61 -10.94
C PRO A 177 5.33 0.53 -10.01
N ALA A 178 4.91 -0.73 -10.18
CA ALA A 178 5.44 -1.83 -9.38
C ALA A 178 6.95 -2.03 -9.61
N THR A 179 7.40 -2.07 -10.86
CA THR A 179 8.82 -2.20 -11.21
C THR A 179 9.63 -0.99 -10.75
N VAL A 180 9.10 0.23 -10.94
CA VAL A 180 9.73 1.47 -10.45
C VAL A 180 9.89 1.42 -8.92
N GLY A 181 8.84 1.05 -8.18
CA GLY A 181 8.89 0.89 -6.73
C GLY A 181 9.93 -0.15 -6.29
N SER A 182 10.03 -1.27 -7.02
CA SER A 182 11.04 -2.29 -6.76
C SER A 182 12.47 -1.80 -7.02
N ILE A 183 12.72 -1.06 -8.11
CA ILE A 183 14.03 -0.51 -8.44
C ILE A 183 14.45 0.50 -7.37
N LEU A 184 13.56 1.43 -7.02
CA LEU A 184 13.80 2.42 -5.98
C LEU A 184 14.14 1.76 -4.64
N CYS A 185 13.39 0.73 -4.25
CA CYS A 185 13.67 -0.05 -3.05
C CYS A 185 15.10 -0.61 -3.04
N MET A 186 15.51 -1.30 -4.11
CA MET A 186 16.86 -1.89 -4.19
C MET A 186 17.97 -0.84 -4.18
N LEU A 187 17.76 0.30 -4.87
CA LEU A 187 18.74 1.40 -4.91
C LEU A 187 18.87 2.09 -3.53
N ILE A 188 17.75 2.34 -2.86
CA ILE A 188 17.75 2.94 -1.51
C ILE A 188 18.50 2.02 -0.54
N VAL A 189 18.24 0.71 -0.58
CA VAL A 189 18.89 -0.28 0.30
C VAL A 189 20.37 -0.48 -0.04
N ALA A 190 20.74 -0.44 -1.31
CA ALA A 190 22.15 -0.51 -1.69
C ALA A 190 22.94 0.76 -1.30
N GLY A 191 22.30 1.94 -1.34
CA GLY A 191 22.89 3.24 -0.98
C GLY A 191 22.90 3.55 0.53
N LEU A 192 22.17 2.76 1.32
CA LEU A 192 21.99 2.93 2.77
C LEU A 192 23.26 2.93 3.65
N PRO A 193 24.43 2.33 3.29
CA PRO A 193 25.65 2.48 4.09
C PRO A 193 26.12 3.93 4.27
N ARG A 194 25.69 4.84 3.38
CA ARG A 194 26.13 6.25 3.36
C ARG A 194 25.07 7.21 3.90
N LEU A 195 23.79 6.88 3.79
CA LEU A 195 22.68 7.68 4.31
C LEU A 195 22.16 7.05 5.60
N ARG A 196 22.84 7.37 6.71
CA ARG A 196 22.46 7.01 8.09
C ARG A 196 20.95 7.08 8.23
N VAL A 197 20.32 6.05 8.82
CA VAL A 197 18.89 5.90 9.20
C VAL A 197 18.11 7.22 9.43
N HIS A 198 18.77 8.26 9.95
CA HIS A 198 18.29 9.63 9.99
C HIS A 198 17.84 10.20 8.65
N ALA A 199 18.62 10.09 7.56
CA ALA A 199 18.27 10.59 6.24
C ALA A 199 17.03 9.90 5.65
N ILE A 200 16.81 8.60 5.89
CA ILE A 200 15.56 7.94 5.46
C ILE A 200 14.38 8.38 6.33
N SER A 201 14.57 8.51 7.66
CA SER A 201 13.51 9.06 8.51
C SER A 201 13.19 10.52 8.20
N ILE A 202 14.20 11.29 7.75
CA ILE A 202 14.06 12.67 7.29
C ILE A 202 13.41 12.71 5.91
N SER A 203 13.76 11.82 4.98
CA SER A 203 13.09 11.74 3.67
C SER A 203 11.62 11.31 3.81
N ILE A 204 11.32 10.32 4.65
CA ILE A 204 9.94 9.95 4.99
C ILE A 204 9.25 11.11 5.72
N GLY A 205 9.96 11.79 6.62
CA GLY A 205 9.50 13.00 7.31
C GLY A 205 9.19 14.15 6.36
N ILE A 206 10.03 14.40 5.36
CA ILE A 206 9.87 15.48 4.36
C ILE A 206 8.78 15.11 3.36
N VAL A 207 8.66 13.85 2.95
CA VAL A 207 7.57 13.39 2.09
C VAL A 207 6.24 13.45 2.83
N SER A 208 6.19 13.02 4.10
CA SER A 208 4.98 13.12 4.92
C SER A 208 4.64 14.58 5.27
N LEU A 209 5.61 15.41 5.64
CA LEU A 209 5.42 16.86 5.84
C LEU A 209 5.05 17.55 4.54
N GLY A 210 5.60 17.14 3.40
CA GLY A 210 5.28 17.67 2.08
C GLY A 210 3.86 17.31 1.66
N LEU A 211 3.42 16.08 1.92
CA LEU A 211 2.03 15.62 1.76
C LEU A 211 1.10 16.36 2.71
N ILE A 212 1.45 16.47 4.00
CA ILE A 212 0.66 17.21 4.99
C ILE A 212 0.59 18.69 4.62
N TRP A 213 1.67 19.28 4.12
CA TRP A 213 1.72 20.69 3.71
C TRP A 213 0.96 20.94 2.42
N THR A 214 1.05 20.05 1.42
CA THR A 214 0.23 20.15 0.20
C THR A 214 -1.25 19.98 0.52
N VAL A 215 -1.61 19.02 1.38
CA VAL A 215 -2.98 18.83 1.88
C VAL A 215 -3.44 20.05 2.69
N TRP A 216 -2.60 20.58 3.58
CA TRP A 216 -2.91 21.77 4.39
C TRP A 216 -3.12 23.01 3.52
N THR A 217 -2.26 23.22 2.52
CA THR A 217 -2.34 24.39 1.61
C THR A 217 -3.52 24.30 0.65
N THR A 218 -3.87 23.11 0.16
CA THR A 218 -5.07 22.92 -0.67
C THR A 218 -6.37 23.01 0.14
N LEU A 219 -6.37 22.59 1.41
CA LEU A 219 -7.54 22.71 2.29
C LEU A 219 -7.76 24.13 2.83
N GLN A 220 -6.67 24.88 3.06
CA GLN A 220 -6.74 26.25 3.54
C GLN A 220 -7.14 27.24 2.43
N SER A 221 -6.83 26.94 1.16
CA SER A 221 -7.31 27.74 0.02
C SER A 221 -8.80 27.54 -0.30
N THR A 222 -9.44 26.48 0.22
CA THR A 222 -10.87 26.22 -0.01
C THR A 222 -11.78 27.08 0.88
N GLN A 223 -11.24 27.76 1.90
CA GLN A 223 -12.05 28.49 2.89
C GLN A 223 -12.30 29.97 2.56
N SER A 224 -11.57 30.56 1.61
CA SER A 224 -11.54 32.02 1.46
C SER A 224 -12.12 32.59 0.17
N GLU A 225 -12.39 31.79 -0.85
CA GLU A 225 -13.05 32.31 -2.05
C GLU A 225 -14.15 31.37 -2.49
N THR A 226 -15.33 31.97 -2.70
CA THR A 226 -16.44 31.38 -3.45
C THR A 226 -15.91 30.53 -4.60
N MET A 227 -16.52 29.38 -4.85
CA MET A 227 -16.26 28.49 -5.99
C MET A 227 -16.34 29.27 -7.31
N THR A 228 -15.28 30.01 -7.64
CA THR A 228 -15.19 30.92 -8.76
C THR A 228 -14.51 30.16 -9.89
N VAL A 229 -14.91 30.42 -11.13
CA VAL A 229 -14.33 29.82 -12.34
C VAL A 229 -12.79 29.91 -12.34
N ALA A 230 -12.22 30.96 -11.74
CA ALA A 230 -10.78 31.14 -11.56
C ALA A 230 -10.11 30.09 -10.62
N TRP A 231 -10.76 29.66 -9.54
CA TRP A 231 -10.25 28.57 -8.70
C TRP A 231 -10.29 27.25 -9.47
N PHE A 232 -11.34 27.03 -10.26
CA PHE A 232 -11.45 25.85 -11.12
C PHE A 232 -10.35 25.87 -12.18
N GLU A 233 -10.16 26.98 -12.90
CA GLU A 233 -9.07 27.15 -13.88
C GLU A 233 -7.67 27.01 -13.25
N GLU A 234 -7.41 27.60 -12.08
CA GLU A 234 -6.11 27.49 -11.42
C GLU A 234 -5.85 26.06 -10.92
N THR A 235 -6.87 25.39 -10.38
CA THR A 235 -6.77 24.00 -9.93
C THR A 235 -6.59 23.06 -11.13
N LEU A 236 -7.34 23.26 -12.22
CA LEU A 236 -7.16 22.56 -13.50
C LEU A 236 -5.75 22.80 -14.06
N SER A 237 -5.23 24.03 -13.99
CA SER A 237 -3.87 24.37 -14.44
C SER A 237 -2.78 23.63 -13.65
N ARG A 238 -2.95 23.44 -12.33
CA ARG A 238 -2.03 22.63 -11.51
C ARG A 238 -2.13 21.14 -11.85
N LEU A 239 -3.32 20.69 -12.28
CA LEU A 239 -3.56 19.31 -12.72
C LEU A 239 -3.05 19.04 -14.13
N THR A 240 -2.83 20.05 -14.98
CA THR A 240 -2.13 19.89 -16.29
C THR A 240 -0.70 19.36 -16.13
N MET A 241 -0.08 19.53 -14.97
CA MET A 241 1.21 18.89 -14.66
C MET A 241 1.11 17.34 -14.68
N THR A 242 -0.10 16.81 -14.52
CA THR A 242 -0.43 15.39 -14.62
C THR A 242 -0.74 14.95 -16.06
N GLU A 243 -0.89 15.89 -17.00
CA GLU A 243 -1.05 15.63 -18.43
C GLU A 243 0.27 15.57 -19.20
N GLN A 244 1.41 15.44 -18.50
CA GLN A 244 2.67 15.22 -19.19
C GLN A 244 2.58 13.95 -20.05
N LYS A 245 2.76 14.12 -21.37
CA LYS A 245 2.65 13.06 -22.39
C LYS A 245 3.61 11.89 -22.18
N THR A 246 4.59 12.04 -21.29
CA THR A 246 5.57 11.01 -20.91
C THR A 246 5.11 10.13 -19.76
N LEU A 247 4.00 10.48 -19.07
CA LEU A 247 3.53 9.74 -17.92
C LEU A 247 2.74 8.49 -18.36
N PRO A 248 3.00 7.32 -17.74
CA PRO A 248 2.21 6.11 -18.00
C PRO A 248 0.72 6.27 -17.71
N SER A 249 0.34 7.14 -16.78
CA SER A 249 -1.06 7.48 -16.49
C SER A 249 -1.75 8.13 -17.68
N TRP A 250 -1.02 8.94 -18.44
CA TRP A 250 -1.52 9.57 -19.66
C TRP A 250 -1.71 8.55 -20.78
N TRP A 251 -0.74 7.65 -21.01
CA TRP A 251 -0.89 6.57 -22.00
C TRP A 251 -2.06 5.65 -21.70
N LEU A 252 -2.29 5.34 -20.42
CA LEU A 252 -3.44 4.55 -19.99
C LEU A 252 -4.76 5.28 -20.25
N SER A 253 -4.86 6.55 -19.81
CA SER A 253 -6.09 7.33 -19.92
C SER A 253 -6.45 7.59 -21.37
N SER A 254 -5.51 8.10 -22.18
CA SER A 254 -5.73 8.36 -23.61
C SER A 254 -6.06 7.08 -24.37
N GLY A 255 -5.33 5.99 -24.13
CA GLY A 255 -5.62 4.70 -24.77
C GLY A 255 -7.00 4.14 -24.45
N LEU A 256 -7.47 4.31 -23.21
CA LEU A 256 -8.82 3.89 -22.82
C LEU A 256 -9.90 4.82 -23.38
N LEU A 257 -9.67 6.14 -23.38
CA LEU A 257 -10.61 7.11 -23.95
C LEU A 257 -10.77 6.89 -25.46
N ASP A 258 -9.68 6.68 -26.20
CA ASP A 258 -9.73 6.41 -27.64
C ASP A 258 -10.50 5.12 -27.95
N SER A 259 -10.34 4.09 -27.11
CA SER A 259 -11.12 2.84 -27.26
C SER A 259 -12.60 2.98 -26.91
N SER A 260 -12.99 4.04 -26.17
CA SER A 260 -14.38 4.31 -25.81
C SER A 260 -15.15 5.08 -26.89
N LEU A 261 -14.44 5.76 -27.80
CA LEU A 261 -15.05 6.54 -28.87
C LEU A 261 -15.73 5.63 -29.89
N ARG A 262 -17.05 5.79 -30.02
CA ARG A 262 -17.84 5.17 -31.09
C ARG A 262 -17.86 6.11 -32.29
N GLY A 263 -17.07 5.79 -33.32
CA GLY A 263 -17.08 6.56 -34.56
C GLY A 263 -18.40 6.42 -35.31
N GLU A 264 -18.85 7.47 -36.00
CA GLU A 264 -20.06 7.44 -36.85
C GLU A 264 -19.93 6.40 -37.98
N THR A 265 -18.70 6.10 -38.38
CA THR A 265 -18.38 5.05 -39.36
C THR A 265 -17.57 3.90 -38.75
N PRO A 266 -17.71 2.66 -39.26
CA PRO A 266 -16.88 1.53 -38.85
C PRO A 266 -15.39 1.77 -39.05
N ALA A 267 -15.02 2.55 -40.07
CA ALA A 267 -13.63 2.91 -40.36
C ALA A 267 -13.03 3.83 -39.28
N GLN A 268 -13.79 4.78 -38.75
CA GLN A 268 -13.35 5.66 -37.65
C GLN A 268 -13.21 4.87 -36.34
N THR A 269 -14.12 3.94 -36.07
CA THR A 269 -14.02 3.05 -34.89
C THR A 269 -12.80 2.12 -34.99
N TRP A 270 -12.45 1.66 -36.20
CA TRP A 270 -11.22 0.91 -36.42
C TRP A 270 -9.97 1.78 -36.21
N ALA A 271 -9.98 3.03 -36.67
CA ALA A 271 -8.86 3.94 -36.47
C ALA A 271 -8.60 4.22 -34.98
N SER A 272 -9.64 4.48 -34.19
CA SER A 272 -9.52 4.74 -32.75
C SER A 272 -9.05 3.51 -31.97
N THR A 273 -9.54 2.32 -32.31
CA THR A 273 -9.06 1.06 -31.70
C THR A 273 -7.60 0.76 -32.04
N VAL A 274 -7.14 1.08 -33.25
CA VAL A 274 -5.72 0.95 -33.61
C VAL A 274 -4.85 1.94 -32.82
N GLU A 275 -5.33 3.16 -32.58
CA GLU A 275 -4.63 4.15 -31.76
C GLU A 275 -4.52 3.71 -30.30
N SER A 276 -5.62 3.22 -29.72
CA SER A 276 -5.61 2.56 -28.41
C SER A 276 -4.61 1.41 -28.34
N LEU A 277 -4.54 0.57 -29.37
CA LEU A 277 -3.58 -0.55 -29.42
C LEU A 277 -2.12 -0.07 -29.45
N LYS A 278 -1.83 1.08 -30.08
CA LYS A 278 -0.48 1.69 -30.02
C LYS A 278 -0.14 2.12 -28.59
N PHE A 279 -1.07 2.73 -27.86
CA PHE A 279 -0.87 3.07 -26.45
C PHE A 279 -0.68 1.84 -25.57
N LEU A 280 -1.44 0.76 -25.81
CA LEU A 280 -1.23 -0.51 -25.13
C LEU A 280 0.17 -1.09 -25.42
N GLY A 281 0.58 -1.08 -26.68
CA GLY A 281 1.92 -1.50 -27.10
C GLY A 281 3.02 -0.68 -26.42
N LEU A 282 2.83 0.64 -26.30
CA LEU A 282 3.74 1.53 -25.58
C LEU A 282 3.84 1.18 -24.09
N LEU A 283 2.71 0.90 -23.42
CA LEU A 283 2.69 0.48 -22.02
C LEU A 283 3.41 -0.86 -21.83
N ILE A 284 3.11 -1.85 -22.67
CA ILE A 284 3.76 -3.18 -22.60
C ILE A 284 5.27 -3.06 -22.84
N ALA A 285 5.69 -2.30 -23.84
CA ALA A 285 7.10 -2.10 -24.15
C ALA A 285 7.85 -1.45 -22.97
N ASN A 286 7.29 -0.40 -22.38
CA ASN A 286 7.88 0.24 -21.20
C ASN A 286 7.88 -0.68 -19.97
N ALA A 287 6.81 -1.44 -19.75
CA ALA A 287 6.73 -2.41 -18.66
C ALA A 287 7.79 -3.52 -18.77
N LEU A 288 8.03 -4.03 -19.98
CA LEU A 288 9.06 -5.03 -20.25
C LEU A 288 10.47 -4.44 -20.09
N LEU A 289 10.70 -3.23 -20.63
CA LEU A 289 11.97 -2.52 -20.49
C LEU A 289 12.32 -2.29 -19.01
N LEU A 290 11.35 -1.80 -18.21
CA LEU A 290 11.55 -1.58 -16.79
C LEU A 290 11.80 -2.87 -16.01
N ASN A 291 11.15 -3.98 -16.38
CA ASN A 291 11.46 -5.29 -15.80
C ASN A 291 12.89 -5.74 -16.10
N LEU A 292 13.38 -5.53 -17.33
CA LEU A 292 14.77 -5.83 -17.69
C LEU A 292 15.76 -4.99 -16.87
N ILE A 293 15.49 -3.69 -16.72
CA ILE A 293 16.27 -2.78 -15.88
C ILE A 293 16.24 -3.25 -14.42
N ALA A 294 15.07 -3.65 -13.91
CA ALA A 294 14.92 -4.15 -12.55
C ALA A 294 15.77 -5.41 -12.31
N GLY A 295 15.78 -6.37 -13.26
CA GLY A 295 16.64 -7.55 -13.19
C GLY A 295 18.13 -7.19 -13.21
N TRP A 296 18.53 -6.23 -14.03
CA TRP A 296 19.91 -5.75 -14.08
C TRP A 296 20.35 -5.07 -12.77
N VAL A 297 19.49 -4.21 -12.21
CA VAL A 297 19.70 -3.59 -10.89
C VAL A 297 19.74 -4.65 -9.80
N ALA A 298 18.88 -5.67 -9.83
CA ALA A 298 18.88 -6.76 -8.85
C ALA A 298 20.21 -7.52 -8.83
N ARG A 299 20.80 -7.80 -10.00
CA ARG A 299 22.12 -8.45 -10.09
C ARG A 299 23.21 -7.69 -9.34
N TRP A 300 23.19 -6.35 -9.36
CA TRP A 300 24.26 -5.51 -8.82
C TRP A 300 23.96 -5.07 -7.38
N CYS A 301 22.74 -4.62 -7.12
CA CYS A 301 22.35 -3.98 -5.88
C CYS A 301 21.84 -4.95 -4.81
N TYR A 302 21.23 -6.08 -5.18
CA TYR A 302 20.52 -6.92 -4.20
C TYR A 302 21.47 -7.51 -3.16
N ARG A 303 22.53 -8.21 -3.59
CA ARG A 303 23.50 -8.83 -2.68
C ARG A 303 24.29 -7.80 -1.88
N ALA A 304 24.67 -6.69 -2.50
CA ALA A 304 25.37 -5.59 -1.83
C ALA A 304 24.49 -4.97 -0.73
N GLY A 305 23.24 -4.62 -1.05
CA GLY A 305 22.28 -4.07 -0.08
C GLY A 305 21.96 -5.04 1.05
N TYR A 306 21.84 -6.34 0.76
CA TYR A 306 21.60 -7.35 1.78
C TYR A 306 22.79 -7.50 2.75
N SER A 307 24.01 -7.54 2.22
CA SER A 307 25.24 -7.60 3.01
C SER A 307 25.36 -6.38 3.92
N HIS A 308 25.12 -5.18 3.40
CA HIS A 308 25.20 -3.94 4.16
C HIS A 308 24.19 -3.89 5.32
N LEU A 309 22.94 -4.31 5.09
CA LEU A 309 21.91 -4.35 6.14
C LEU A 309 22.25 -5.34 7.25
N GLN A 310 22.81 -6.50 6.92
CA GLN A 310 23.18 -7.52 7.93
C GLN A 310 24.50 -7.20 8.64
N ALA A 311 25.41 -6.49 7.96
CA ALA A 311 26.70 -6.08 8.50
C ALA A 311 26.60 -4.89 9.47
N GLU A 312 25.46 -4.19 9.55
CA GLU A 312 25.21 -3.22 10.61
C GLU A 312 25.13 -3.93 11.97
N ILE A 313 26.29 -4.03 12.64
CA ILE A 313 26.38 -4.51 14.02
C ILE A 313 25.52 -3.56 14.88
N PRO A 314 24.48 -4.05 15.56
CA PRO A 314 23.71 -3.21 16.46
C PRO A 314 24.64 -2.78 17.60
N GLN A 315 25.12 -1.54 17.55
CA GLN A 315 25.81 -0.93 18.69
C GLN A 315 24.84 -1.02 19.87
N ARG A 316 25.19 -1.82 20.88
CA ARG A 316 24.48 -1.91 22.16
C ARG A 316 24.56 -0.55 22.86
N ARG A 317 23.76 0.42 22.41
CA ARG A 317 23.49 1.65 23.15
C ARG A 317 22.66 1.26 24.36
N GLN A 318 23.31 1.15 25.51
CA GLN A 318 22.64 1.19 26.81
C GLN A 318 21.94 2.55 26.92
N ARG A 319 20.65 2.59 26.58
CA ARG A 319 19.86 3.80 26.62
C ARG A 319 19.29 3.95 28.03
N LYS A 320 19.54 5.11 28.66
CA LYS A 320 19.00 5.46 29.98
C LYS A 320 17.46 5.40 29.95
N ILE A 321 16.87 4.86 31.01
CA ILE A 321 15.41 4.76 31.20
C ILE A 321 14.79 6.16 31.07
N SER A 322 13.70 6.29 30.31
CA SER A 322 13.06 7.58 30.05
C SER A 322 12.44 8.14 31.33
N TRP A 323 12.54 9.45 31.59
CA TRP A 323 11.93 10.10 32.77
C TRP A 323 10.42 9.81 32.90
N PHE A 324 9.73 9.72 31.77
CA PHE A 324 8.33 9.29 31.70
C PHE A 324 8.10 7.88 32.25
N ASP A 325 9.01 6.94 31.98
CA ASP A 325 8.90 5.55 32.45
C ASP A 325 9.12 5.49 33.97
N ASN A 326 9.99 6.36 34.51
CA ASN A 326 10.19 6.46 35.95
C ASN A 326 8.99 7.10 36.66
N LEU A 327 8.40 8.17 36.11
CA LEU A 327 7.15 8.71 36.65
C LEU A 327 6.04 7.66 36.57
N LEU A 328 5.85 7.03 35.41
CA LEU A 328 4.93 5.91 35.19
C LEU A 328 5.25 4.65 36.00
N ALA A 329 6.39 4.55 36.67
CA ALA A 329 6.65 3.45 37.62
C ALA A 329 6.35 3.86 39.08
N HIS A 330 6.40 5.17 39.42
CA HIS A 330 6.32 5.66 40.81
C HIS A 330 5.01 6.41 41.22
N SER A 331 4.24 7.01 40.29
CA SER A 331 2.88 7.52 40.57
C SER A 331 1.77 6.45 40.84
N GLY A 332 1.50 6.11 42.10
CA GLY A 332 0.27 5.40 42.48
C GLY A 332 0.41 4.45 43.68
N PRO A 333 -0.70 3.86 44.17
CA PRO A 333 -0.69 2.93 45.29
C PRO A 333 0.10 1.66 44.98
N ARG A 334 0.83 1.12 45.98
CA ARG A 334 1.70 -0.07 45.84
C ARG A 334 0.98 -1.32 45.31
N TRP A 335 -0.34 -1.43 45.49
CA TRP A 335 -1.16 -2.56 45.01
C TRP A 335 -1.32 -2.59 43.48
N GLY A 336 -1.09 -1.48 42.77
CA GLY A 336 -1.11 -1.41 41.30
C GLY A 336 0.25 -1.61 40.62
N SER A 337 1.32 -1.84 41.39
CA SER A 337 2.69 -1.98 40.89
C SER A 337 2.86 -3.00 39.75
N PRO A 338 2.36 -4.26 39.85
CA PRO A 338 2.57 -5.25 38.79
C PRO A 338 1.87 -4.86 37.48
N LEU A 339 0.64 -4.34 37.54
CA LEU A 339 -0.12 -3.90 36.37
C LEU A 339 0.56 -2.73 35.65
N ARG A 340 1.19 -1.83 36.42
CA ARG A 340 1.85 -0.64 35.91
C ARG A 340 3.22 -0.92 35.30
N LEU A 341 3.98 -1.84 35.88
CA LEU A 341 5.22 -2.34 35.29
C LEU A 341 4.96 -3.05 33.95
N LEU A 342 3.85 -3.78 33.84
CA LEU A 342 3.38 -4.35 32.57
C LEU A 342 2.99 -3.26 31.55
N LEU A 343 2.33 -2.18 31.99
CA LEU A 343 2.01 -1.03 31.13
C LEU A 343 3.28 -0.31 30.61
N VAL A 344 4.26 -0.07 31.49
CA VAL A 344 5.54 0.57 31.10
C VAL A 344 6.29 -0.31 30.10
N LYS A 345 6.32 -1.63 30.32
CA LYS A 345 6.89 -2.59 29.38
C LYS A 345 6.21 -2.48 28.01
N ASP A 346 4.89 -2.54 27.94
CA ASP A 346 4.16 -2.50 26.67
C ASP A 346 4.32 -1.13 25.97
N LEU A 347 4.36 -0.02 26.72
CA LEU A 347 4.69 1.31 26.18
C LEU A 347 6.11 1.38 25.60
N GLN A 348 7.09 0.77 26.28
CA GLN A 348 8.46 0.71 25.77
C GLN A 348 8.57 -0.16 24.53
N ILE A 349 7.86 -1.30 24.47
CA ILE A 349 7.81 -2.16 23.28
C ILE A 349 7.19 -1.39 22.12
N PHE A 350 6.05 -0.72 22.35
CA PHE A 350 5.42 0.12 21.35
C PHE A 350 6.41 1.17 20.84
N ARG A 351 7.02 1.99 21.73
CA ARG A 351 8.04 3.01 21.37
C ARG A 351 9.27 2.46 20.63
N ARG A 352 9.62 1.19 20.83
CA ARG A 352 10.75 0.53 20.14
C ARG A 352 10.38 0.02 18.76
N ASP A 353 9.12 -0.33 18.56
CA ASP A 353 8.63 -0.79 17.27
C ASP A 353 8.22 0.40 16.40
N ALA A 354 9.17 0.88 15.60
CA ALA A 354 8.95 1.97 14.65
C ALA A 354 7.79 1.67 13.68
N THR A 355 7.54 0.39 13.39
CA THR A 355 6.43 -0.05 12.55
C THR A 355 5.09 0.23 13.22
N GLN A 356 4.97 -0.04 14.52
CA GLN A 356 3.71 0.14 15.25
C GLN A 356 3.37 1.62 15.45
N TRP A 357 4.33 2.46 15.89
CA TRP A 357 4.06 3.89 16.07
C TRP A 357 3.87 4.61 14.74
N SER A 358 4.58 4.26 13.67
CA SER A 358 4.36 4.87 12.35
C SER A 358 2.96 4.55 11.83
N GLN A 359 2.51 3.29 11.95
CA GLN A 359 1.16 2.90 11.58
C GLN A 359 0.10 3.62 12.43
N PHE A 360 0.35 3.79 13.73
CA PHE A 360 -0.52 4.54 14.63
C PHE A 360 -0.60 6.03 14.24
N MET A 361 0.54 6.68 13.98
CA MET A 361 0.57 8.08 13.53
C MET A 361 -0.10 8.28 12.17
N ILE A 362 0.14 7.40 11.20
CA ILE A 362 -0.53 7.46 9.89
C ILE A 362 -2.04 7.33 10.05
N PHE A 363 -2.47 6.37 10.87
CA PHE A 363 -3.89 6.11 11.10
C PHE A 363 -4.61 7.30 11.74
N PHE A 364 -4.10 7.84 12.85
CA PHE A 364 -4.70 9.00 13.52
C PHE A 364 -4.48 10.31 12.75
N GLY A 365 -3.39 10.43 11.99
CA GLY A 365 -3.16 11.57 11.10
C GLY A 365 -4.20 11.65 9.98
N LEU A 366 -4.50 10.53 9.33
CA LEU A 366 -5.57 10.43 8.34
C LEU A 366 -6.95 10.74 8.96
N LEU A 367 -7.22 10.23 10.17
CA LEU A 367 -8.46 10.53 10.88
C LEU A 367 -8.59 12.03 11.24
N GLY A 368 -7.47 12.68 11.62
CA GLY A 368 -7.45 14.12 11.86
C GLY A 368 -7.71 14.94 10.60
N LEU A 369 -7.13 14.55 9.47
CA LEU A 369 -7.43 15.18 8.18
C LEU A 369 -8.90 15.01 7.80
N TYR A 370 -9.48 13.84 8.05
CA TYR A 370 -10.90 13.58 7.83
C TYR A 370 -11.79 14.54 8.63
N PHE A 371 -11.61 14.64 9.94
CA PHE A 371 -12.40 15.55 10.78
C PHE A 371 -12.18 17.02 10.45
N PHE A 372 -10.95 17.39 10.09
CA PHE A 372 -10.65 18.76 9.65
C PHE A 372 -11.38 19.10 8.34
N ASN A 373 -11.41 18.18 7.38
CA ASN A 373 -12.09 18.38 6.10
C ASN A 373 -13.62 18.46 6.23
N LEU A 374 -14.23 17.74 7.19
CA LEU A 374 -15.67 17.83 7.46
C LEU A 374 -16.14 19.26 7.81
N LYS A 375 -15.28 20.13 8.35
CA LYS A 375 -15.62 21.53 8.62
C LYS A 375 -15.79 22.38 7.36
N SER A 376 -15.19 21.98 6.23
CA SER A 376 -15.25 22.74 4.98
C SER A 376 -16.52 22.50 4.17
N PHE A 377 -17.27 21.43 4.44
CA PHE A 377 -18.52 21.17 3.73
C PHE A 377 -19.66 22.03 4.29
N ASN A 378 -20.12 23.01 3.52
CA ASN A 378 -21.33 23.77 3.84
C ASN A 378 -22.57 22.89 3.55
N TYR A 379 -23.09 22.24 4.58
CA TYR A 379 -24.12 21.20 4.43
C TYR A 379 -25.48 21.78 3.99
N THR A 380 -26.00 21.28 2.87
CA THR A 380 -27.44 21.44 2.56
C THR A 380 -28.24 20.42 3.38
N HIS A 381 -29.32 20.86 4.04
CA HIS A 381 -30.10 20.03 4.98
C HIS A 381 -30.59 18.68 4.41
N ALA A 382 -30.74 18.55 3.08
CA ALA A 382 -31.20 17.32 2.42
C ALA A 382 -30.24 16.13 2.58
N TYR A 383 -28.92 16.36 2.59
CA TYR A 383 -27.91 15.27 2.64
C TYR A 383 -27.31 15.06 4.03
N ALA A 384 -27.68 15.88 5.01
CA ALA A 384 -27.11 15.84 6.36
C ALA A 384 -27.28 14.46 7.03
N SER A 385 -28.44 13.83 6.88
CA SER A 385 -28.70 12.49 7.45
C SER A 385 -27.84 11.41 6.82
N ILE A 386 -27.71 11.40 5.49
CA ILE A 386 -26.88 10.43 4.76
C ILE A 386 -25.40 10.59 5.14
N ILE A 387 -24.92 11.83 5.17
CA ILE A 387 -23.54 12.14 5.57
C ILE A 387 -23.30 11.74 7.03
N GLY A 388 -24.27 11.98 7.92
CA GLY A 388 -24.19 11.57 9.33
C GLY A 388 -24.08 10.05 9.49
N TYR A 389 -24.90 9.27 8.79
CA TYR A 389 -24.81 7.80 8.80
C TYR A 389 -23.51 7.29 8.19
N LEU A 390 -23.05 7.90 7.10
CA LEU A 390 -21.78 7.55 6.47
C LEU A 390 -20.60 7.85 7.40
N ASN A 391 -20.62 8.98 8.10
CA ASN A 391 -19.60 9.35 9.08
C ASN A 391 -19.59 8.35 10.25
N LEU A 392 -20.75 8.00 10.80
CA LEU A 392 -20.86 6.96 11.84
C LEU A 392 -20.28 5.63 11.36
N ALA A 393 -20.56 5.22 10.12
CA ALA A 393 -20.02 4.01 9.53
C ALA A 393 -18.49 4.09 9.38
N VAL A 394 -17.95 5.22 8.90
CA VAL A 394 -16.51 5.46 8.76
C VAL A 394 -15.81 5.40 10.12
N VAL A 395 -16.33 6.11 11.14
CA VAL A 395 -15.78 6.08 12.51
C VAL A 395 -15.84 4.67 13.10
N GLY A 396 -16.94 3.94 12.89
CA GLY A 396 -17.07 2.55 13.32
C GLY A 396 -16.06 1.61 12.65
N LEU A 397 -15.86 1.74 11.33
CA LEU A 397 -14.86 0.97 10.58
C LEU A 397 -13.43 1.28 11.02
N ILE A 398 -13.15 2.56 11.32
CA ILE A 398 -11.86 3.02 11.84
C ILE A 398 -11.62 2.40 13.22
N LEU A 399 -12.58 2.46 14.14
CA LEU A 399 -12.45 1.84 15.46
C LEU A 399 -12.25 0.31 15.37
N SER A 400 -12.96 -0.36 14.46
CA SER A 400 -12.77 -1.78 14.18
C SER A 400 -11.37 -2.10 13.64
N THR A 401 -10.84 -1.26 12.75
CA THR A 401 -9.49 -1.40 12.20
C THR A 401 -8.43 -1.20 13.28
N PHE A 402 -8.60 -0.19 14.14
CA PHE A 402 -7.72 0.09 15.26
C PHE A 402 -7.65 -1.09 16.24
N THR A 403 -8.81 -1.61 16.65
CA THR A 403 -8.89 -2.75 17.57
C THR A 403 -8.27 -4.01 16.97
N THR A 404 -8.51 -4.28 15.69
CA THR A 404 -7.93 -5.45 15.00
C THR A 404 -6.42 -5.33 14.79
N ARG A 405 -5.89 -4.13 14.56
CA ARG A 405 -4.47 -3.93 14.25
C ARG A 405 -3.58 -3.81 15.48
N PHE A 406 -4.06 -3.16 16.54
CA PHE A 406 -3.25 -2.87 17.73
C PHE A 406 -3.67 -3.70 18.93
N VAL A 407 -4.97 -3.88 19.16
CA VAL A 407 -5.47 -4.54 20.38
C VAL A 407 -5.41 -6.05 20.24
N PHE A 408 -5.91 -6.61 19.13
CA PHE A 408 -5.92 -8.06 18.92
C PHE A 408 -4.51 -8.68 18.90
N PRO A 409 -3.51 -8.12 18.18
CA PRO A 409 -2.17 -8.70 18.17
C PRO A 409 -1.40 -8.44 19.47
N SER A 410 -1.81 -7.47 20.32
CA SER A 410 -1.08 -7.14 21.56
C SER A 410 -0.88 -8.34 22.50
N ILE A 411 -1.82 -9.29 22.48
CA ILE A 411 -1.74 -10.56 23.22
C ILE A 411 -0.87 -11.55 22.45
N SER A 412 -1.09 -11.69 21.14
CA SER A 412 -0.32 -12.61 20.29
C SER A 412 1.17 -12.24 20.16
N LEU A 413 1.52 -10.97 20.29
CA LEU A 413 2.89 -10.45 20.19
C LEU A 413 3.76 -10.86 21.39
N GLU A 414 3.16 -11.31 22.50
CA GLU A 414 3.91 -11.93 23.60
C GLU A 414 4.47 -13.30 23.19
N GLY A 415 3.76 -14.00 22.31
CA GLY A 415 4.19 -15.18 21.56
C GLY A 415 5.07 -16.14 22.34
N ARG A 416 6.30 -16.35 21.88
CA ARG A 416 7.26 -17.31 22.45
C ARG A 416 7.77 -16.94 23.85
N ARG A 417 7.50 -15.72 24.34
CA ARG A 417 7.94 -15.25 25.66
C ARG A 417 6.82 -15.32 26.70
N PHE A 418 5.63 -15.79 26.31
CA PHE A 418 4.48 -15.89 27.20
C PHE A 418 4.76 -16.77 28.44
N TRP A 419 5.61 -17.80 28.31
CA TRP A 419 6.02 -18.64 29.44
C TRP A 419 6.69 -17.85 30.58
N ILE A 420 7.43 -16.77 30.26
CA ILE A 420 8.04 -15.90 31.27
C ILE A 420 6.97 -15.17 32.08
N LEU A 421 5.92 -14.69 31.41
CA LEU A 421 4.78 -14.05 32.07
C LEU A 421 3.98 -15.05 32.92
N GLY A 422 3.89 -16.31 32.48
CA GLY A 422 3.25 -17.39 33.22
C GLY A 422 4.00 -17.84 34.49
N LEU A 423 5.30 -17.55 34.59
CA LEU A 423 6.13 -17.84 35.77
C LEU A 423 6.20 -16.68 36.76
N LEU A 424 5.72 -15.48 36.39
CA LEU A 424 5.71 -14.33 37.29
C LEU A 424 4.60 -14.49 38.36
N PRO A 425 4.84 -14.05 39.60
CA PRO A 425 3.84 -14.05 40.68
C PRO A 425 2.82 -12.92 40.48
N VAL A 426 2.11 -12.92 39.35
CA VAL A 426 1.12 -11.92 38.96
C VAL A 426 -0.16 -12.64 38.54
N SER A 427 -1.34 -12.18 39.01
CA SER A 427 -2.60 -12.78 38.58
C SER A 427 -2.84 -12.56 37.09
N ARG A 428 -3.46 -13.55 36.42
CA ARG A 428 -3.74 -13.50 34.99
C ARG A 428 -4.66 -12.32 34.62
N ASP A 429 -5.54 -11.93 35.54
CA ASP A 429 -6.44 -10.78 35.37
C ASP A 429 -5.66 -9.48 35.21
N HIS A 430 -4.56 -9.30 35.94
CA HIS A 430 -3.72 -8.10 35.80
C HIS A 430 -3.05 -8.00 34.43
N ILE A 431 -2.78 -9.12 33.76
CA ILE A 431 -2.23 -9.13 32.40
C ILE A 431 -3.28 -8.63 31.40
N VAL A 432 -4.52 -9.13 31.52
CA VAL A 432 -5.64 -8.72 30.64
C VAL A 432 -5.99 -7.25 30.89
N TRP A 433 -6.11 -6.84 32.16
CA TRP A 433 -6.40 -5.45 32.51
C TRP A 433 -5.30 -4.49 32.09
N SER A 434 -4.02 -4.88 32.19
CA SER A 434 -2.91 -4.06 31.70
C SER A 434 -3.03 -3.82 30.19
N LYS A 435 -3.29 -4.87 29.39
CA LYS A 435 -3.47 -4.74 27.94
C LYS A 435 -4.72 -3.94 27.58
N PHE A 436 -5.81 -4.14 28.31
CA PHE A 436 -7.04 -3.36 28.13
C PHE A 436 -6.80 -1.88 28.42
N LEU A 437 -6.15 -1.53 29.54
CA LEU A 437 -5.83 -0.14 29.90
C LEU A 437 -4.86 0.50 28.90
N PHE A 438 -3.89 -0.26 28.40
CA PHE A 438 -2.99 0.19 27.33
C PHE A 438 -3.76 0.49 26.04
N ALA A 439 -4.62 -0.42 25.60
CA ALA A 439 -5.46 -0.26 24.41
C ALA A 439 -6.45 0.91 24.56
N PHE A 440 -7.09 1.00 25.74
CA PHE A 440 -8.07 2.03 26.06
C PHE A 440 -7.43 3.41 26.11
N GLY A 441 -6.32 3.57 26.85
CA GLY A 441 -5.58 4.82 26.90
C GLY A 441 -4.98 5.21 25.55
N GLY A 442 -4.46 4.23 24.82
CA GLY A 442 -3.90 4.43 23.47
C GLY A 442 -4.94 4.84 22.43
N GLY A 443 -6.21 4.42 22.57
CA GLY A 443 -7.29 4.83 21.67
C GLY A 443 -8.01 6.11 22.11
N LEU A 444 -8.26 6.25 23.42
CA LEU A 444 -9.06 7.36 23.96
C LEU A 444 -8.32 8.70 23.89
N LEU A 445 -7.02 8.74 24.19
CA LEU A 445 -6.25 9.99 24.16
C LEU A 445 -6.23 10.64 22.76
N PRO A 446 -5.91 9.92 21.67
CA PRO A 446 -5.99 10.50 20.33
C PRO A 446 -7.43 10.85 19.93
N CYS A 447 -8.42 9.99 20.23
CA CYS A 447 -9.81 10.25 19.87
C CYS A 447 -10.36 11.52 20.54
N LEU A 448 -10.06 11.74 21.83
CA LEU A 448 -10.44 12.99 22.51
C LEU A 448 -9.73 14.21 21.89
N GLY A 449 -8.44 14.08 21.56
CA GLY A 449 -7.71 15.15 20.87
C GLY A 449 -8.32 15.52 19.52
N LEU A 450 -8.80 14.51 18.78
CA LEU A 450 -9.48 14.70 17.50
C LEU A 450 -10.88 15.32 17.66
N VAL A 451 -11.62 14.95 18.69
CA VAL A 451 -12.93 15.57 19.00
C VAL A 451 -12.76 17.05 19.35
N VAL A 452 -11.71 17.43 20.07
CA VAL A 452 -11.41 18.84 20.37
C VAL A 452 -11.01 19.63 19.11
N LEU A 453 -10.43 18.95 18.11
CA LEU A 453 -10.07 19.56 16.82
C LEU A 453 -11.26 19.64 15.84
N SER A 454 -12.21 18.69 15.91
CA SER A 454 -13.49 18.72 15.17
C SER A 454 -14.43 19.81 15.66
#